data_AF-A0A2T2UPT2-F1
#
_entry.id   AF-A0A2T2UPT2-F1
#
_cell.length_a   1.000
_cell.length_b   1.000
_cell.length_c   1.000
_cell.angle_alpha   90.00
_cell.angle_beta   90.00
_cell.angle_gamma   90.00
#
_symmetry.space_group_name_H-M   'P 1'
#
loop_
_entity.id
_entity.type
_entity.pdbx_description
1 polymer ?
#
loop_
_entity_poly.entity_id
_entity_poly.type
_entity_poly.pdbx_seq_one_letter_code
_entity_poly.pdbx_strand_id
1 'polypeptide(L)' 'MDSLHPDWFREIDHTGDIGIQVTAPTLPHLFERAALGTFHVLTDLDAVQTPDATSIAVDGRDREA' A
#
# COMPACT_ATOMS: atom_id res chain seq x y z
N MET A 1 16.59 -5.75 -16.28
CA MET A 1 15.82 -4.65 -15.66
C MET A 1 14.90 -5.33 -14.68
N ASP A 2 15.38 -5.52 -13.45
CA ASP A 2 14.52 -5.99 -12.37
C ASP A 2 13.43 -4.93 -12.18
N SER A 3 12.17 -5.34 -12.28
CA SER A 3 11.06 -4.49 -11.90
C SER A 3 11.22 -4.17 -10.41
N LEU A 4 11.42 -2.90 -10.08
CA LEU A 4 11.59 -2.34 -8.72
C LEU A 4 10.36 -2.52 -7.81
N HIS A 5 9.38 -3.32 -8.23
CA HIS A 5 8.11 -3.49 -7.55
C HIS A 5 7.92 -4.95 -7.14
N PRO A 6 7.41 -5.20 -5.92
CA PRO A 6 7.06 -6.54 -5.48
C PRO A 6 6.01 -7.18 -6.40
N ASP A 7 6.05 -8.51 -6.50
CA ASP A 7 5.08 -9.31 -7.27
C ASP A 7 3.61 -9.11 -6.84
N TRP A 8 3.40 -8.62 -5.62
CA TRP A 8 2.10 -8.34 -5.06
C TRP A 8 1.57 -6.93 -5.34
N PHE A 9 2.34 -6.04 -5.98
CA PHE A 9 2.00 -4.64 -6.23
C PHE A 9 2.04 -4.29 -7.72
N ARG A 10 1.04 -3.56 -8.19
CA ARG A 10 0.99 -3.00 -9.54
C ARG A 10 0.30 -1.65 -9.55
N GLU A 11 0.94 -0.66 -10.17
CA GLU A 11 0.31 0.62 -10.49
C GLU A 11 -0.59 0.51 -11.74
N ILE A 12 -1.70 1.24 -11.70
CA ILE A 12 -2.65 1.41 -12.78
C ILE A 12 -2.61 2.89 -13.15
N ASP A 13 -1.99 3.18 -14.30
CA ASP A 13 -1.85 4.55 -14.81
C ASP A 13 -3.20 5.13 -15.21
N HIS A 14 -3.49 6.32 -14.72
CA HIS A 14 -4.68 7.09 -15.03
C HIS A 14 -4.31 8.58 -15.06
N THR A 15 -4.94 9.34 -15.95
CA THR A 15 -4.43 10.63 -16.45
C THR A 15 -4.27 11.75 -15.40
N GLY A 16 -4.74 11.55 -14.16
CA GLY A 16 -4.57 12.49 -13.04
C GLY A 16 -4.54 11.85 -11.65
N ASP A 17 -4.60 10.53 -11.55
CA ASP A 17 -4.47 9.77 -10.30
C ASP A 17 -3.70 8.47 -10.58
N ILE A 18 -3.36 7.74 -9.52
CA ILE A 18 -2.72 6.44 -9.65
C ILE A 18 -3.61 5.44 -8.91
N GLY A 19 -4.10 4.45 -9.64
CA GLY A 19 -4.70 3.27 -9.03
C GLY A 19 -3.59 2.33 -8.57
N ILE A 20 -3.78 1.67 -7.44
CA ILE A 20 -2.91 0.56 -7.01
C ILE A 20 -3.71 -0.73 -6.95
N GLN A 21 -3.14 -1.80 -7.49
CA GLN A 21 -3.62 -3.15 -7.31
C GLN A 21 -2.66 -3.89 -6.40
N VAL A 22 -3.19 -4.43 -5.31
CA VAL A 22 -2.45 -5.26 -4.37
C VAL A 22 -3.07 -6.64 -4.23
N THR A 23 -2.23 -7.64 -3.96
CA THR A 23 -2.68 -8.99 -3.60
C THR A 23 -2.10 -9.40 -2.25
N ALA A 24 -2.81 -10.24 -1.51
CA ALA A 24 -2.37 -10.74 -0.20
C ALA A 24 -3.06 -12.08 0.14
N PRO A 25 -2.45 -12.91 0.99
CA PRO A 25 -3.04 -14.19 1.39
C PRO A 25 -4.22 -14.06 2.35
N THR A 26 -4.34 -12.92 3.04
CA THR A 26 -5.42 -12.66 4.02
C THR A 26 -5.92 -11.22 3.89
N LEU A 27 -7.14 -10.98 4.36
CA LEU A 27 -7.73 -9.64 4.34
C LEU A 27 -6.92 -8.61 5.16
N PRO A 28 -6.42 -8.89 6.38
CA PRO A 28 -5.57 -7.94 7.09
C PRO A 28 -4.29 -7.57 6.32
N HIS A 29 -3.60 -8.57 5.75
CA HIS A 29 -2.41 -8.34 4.94
C HIS A 29 -2.72 -7.55 3.65
N LEU A 30 -3.97 -7.63 3.15
CA LEU A 30 -4.40 -6.84 2.00
C LEU A 30 -4.41 -5.35 2.33
N PHE A 31 -4.97 -4.97 3.49
CA PHE A 31 -4.97 -3.58 3.96
C PHE A 31 -3.56 -3.08 4.28
N GLU A 32 -2.72 -3.91 4.90
CA GLU A 32 -1.31 -3.56 5.14
C GLU A 32 -0.56 -3.29 3.83
N ARG A 33 -0.70 -4.17 2.83
CA ARG A 33 -0.07 -3.97 1.51
C ARG A 33 -0.66 -2.80 0.74
N ALA A 34 -1.96 -2.53 0.87
CA ALA A 34 -2.58 -1.35 0.28
C ALA A 34 -1.96 -0.07 0.86
N ALA A 35 -1.81 0.02 2.18
CA ALA A 35 -1.15 1.15 2.83
C ALA A 35 0.31 1.32 2.39
N LEU A 36 1.09 0.22 2.34
CA LEU A 36 2.47 0.25 1.82
C LEU A 36 2.52 0.70 0.36
N GLY A 37 1.62 0.20 -0.49
CA GLY A 37 1.50 0.60 -1.89
C GLY A 37 1.20 2.09 -2.03
N THR A 38 0.32 2.65 -1.18
CA THR A 38 0.07 4.09 -1.15
C THR A 38 1.32 4.88 -0.78
N PHE A 39 2.07 4.48 0.25
CA PHE A 39 3.30 5.19 0.61
C PHE A 39 4.41 5.06 -0.42
N HIS A 40 4.49 3.94 -1.15
CA HIS A 40 5.42 3.77 -2.26
C HIS A 40 5.15 4.76 -3.40
N VAL A 41 3.88 5.06 -3.70
CA VAL A 41 3.51 6.12 -4.66
C VAL A 41 3.96 7.51 -4.17
N LEU A 42 3.98 7.74 -2.86
CA LEU A 42 4.36 9.03 -2.27
C LEU A 42 5.88 9.22 -2.20
N THR A 43 6.65 8.19 -1.88
CA THR A 43 8.09 8.30 -1.66
C THR A 43 8.83 6.96 -1.73
N ASP A 44 10.15 7.03 -1.80
CA ASP A 44 11.03 5.88 -1.66
C ASP A 44 11.03 5.39 -0.20
N LEU A 45 10.43 4.21 0.01
CA LEU A 45 10.32 3.60 1.32
C LEU A 45 11.67 3.15 1.90
N ASP A 46 12.67 2.85 1.07
CA ASP A 46 14.00 2.43 1.56
C ASP A 46 14.75 3.60 2.22
N ALA A 47 14.34 4.84 1.94
CA ALA A 47 14.88 6.05 2.55
C ALA A 47 14.15 6.45 3.85
N VAL A 48 13.04 5.81 4.20
CA VAL A 48 12.23 6.18 5.37
C VAL A 48 12.82 5.59 6.66
N GLN A 49 13.14 6.46 7.62
CA GLN A 49 13.52 6.04 8.97
C GLN A 49 12.28 5.88 9.86
N THR A 50 12.24 4.83 10.69
CA THR A 50 11.09 4.48 11.53
C THR A 50 11.41 4.55 13.04
N PRO A 51 11.78 5.73 13.58
CA PRO A 51 12.10 5.88 15.01
C PRO A 51 10.86 5.79 15.91
N ASP A 52 9.67 6.06 15.35
CA ASP A 52 8.40 6.11 16.06
C ASP A 52 7.40 5.12 15.47
N ALA A 53 6.45 4.67 16.30
CA ALA A 53 5.34 3.81 15.89
C ALA A 53 4.02 4.33 16.47
N THR A 54 2.96 4.28 15.67
CA THR A 54 1.61 4.68 16.08
C THR A 54 0.64 3.54 15.79
N SER A 55 -0.23 3.22 16.76
CA SER A 55 -1.34 2.28 16.55
C SER A 55 -2.57 3.02 16.02
N ILE A 56 -3.18 2.47 14.98
CA ILE A 56 -4.42 2.98 14.39
C ILE A 56 -5.49 1.89 14.51
N ALA A 57 -6.69 2.28 14.96
CA ALA A 57 -7.86 1.41 15.00
C ALA A 57 -9.03 2.16 14.35
N VAL A 58 -9.78 1.46 13.50
CA VAL A 58 -10.94 1.98 12.77
C VAL A 58 -12.06 0.94 12.80
N ASP A 59 -13.30 1.40 12.71
CA ASP A 59 -14.49 0.57 12.55
C ASP A 59 -15.23 0.99 11.28
N GLY A 60 -15.75 0.00 10.56
CA GLY A 60 -16.41 0.16 9.27
C GLY A 60 -17.79 -0.50 9.23
N ARG A 61 -18.66 -0.01 8.34
CA ARG A 61 -19.98 -0.64 8.12
C ARG A 61 -19.89 -1.90 7.25
N ASP A 62 -18.82 -2.00 6.48
CA ASP A 62 -18.46 -3.10 5.60
C ASP A 62 -16.93 -3.19 5.53
N ARG A 63 -16.37 -3.82 4.50
CA ARG A 63 -14.91 -3.97 4.37
C ARG A 63 -14.29 -2.76 3.68
N GLU A 64 -15.06 -2.02 2.91
CA GLU A 64 -14.60 -0.95 2.05
C GLU A 64 -14.61 0.41 2.77
N ALA A 65 -15.45 0.57 3.79
CA ALA A 65 -15.72 1.82 4.50
C ALA A 65 -15.10 1.92 5.91
#